data_AF-A0A2M9P6M0-F1
#
_entry.id   AF-A0A2M9P6M0-F1
#
_cell.length_a   1.000
_cell.length_b   1.000
_cell.length_c   1.000
_cell.angle_alpha   90.00
_cell.angle_beta   90.00
_cell.angle_gamma   90.00
#
_symmetry.space_group_name_H-M   'P 1'
#
loop_
_entity.id
_entity.type
_entity.pdbx_description
1 polymer ?
#
loop_
_entity_poly.entity_id
_entity_poly.type
_entity_poly.pdbx_seq_one_letter_code
_entity_poly.pdbx_strand_id
1 'polypeptide(L)'
;QTAYLSRRRCWMDDVEHGGAADAETSNIGAVAAPGRERRMTAGRKRDAVLRLLRGEPLEIVAREFGVTAADLSGWRDAFLDAGAASLKSRARDDRDETIDRLRTKVGELTMDTELLYAKIERLEAGGGGIPFAARRSKR
;
A
#
# COMPACT_ATOMS: atom_id res chain seq x y z
N GLN A 1 19.66 -16.60 18.61
CA GLN A 1 19.53 -15.38 17.78
C GLN A 1 18.04 -15.13 17.60
N THR A 2 17.46 -14.37 18.52
CA THR A 2 16.01 -14.20 18.66
C THR A 2 15.76 -12.73 18.94
N ALA A 3 15.95 -11.89 17.92
CA ALA A 3 15.59 -10.48 17.95
C ALA A 3 15.77 -9.84 16.55
N TYR A 4 15.01 -10.31 15.55
CA TYR A 4 14.88 -9.58 14.27
C TYR A 4 13.48 -9.73 13.66
N LEU A 5 12.45 -9.79 14.51
CA LEU A 5 11.06 -9.74 14.06
C LEU A 5 10.29 -8.76 14.94
N SER A 6 10.56 -7.48 14.73
CA SER A 6 9.61 -6.45 15.11
C SER A 6 9.78 -5.29 14.16
N ARG A 7 8.63 -4.85 13.61
CA ARG A 7 8.46 -3.52 13.04
C ARG A 7 8.87 -3.35 11.57
N ARG A 8 8.09 -3.94 10.65
CA ARG A 8 7.77 -3.29 9.36
C ARG A 8 6.33 -3.58 8.96
N ARG A 9 5.51 -2.51 9.01
CA ARG A 9 4.57 -2.10 7.96
C ARG A 9 3.64 -3.22 7.48
N CYS A 10 2.43 -3.38 8.02
CA CYS A 10 1.27 -2.53 7.69
C CYS A 10 1.48 -1.76 6.38
N TRP A 11 1.52 -2.49 5.28
CA TRP A 11 1.39 -2.00 3.92
C TRP A 11 0.74 -3.12 3.10
N MET A 12 -0.33 -2.74 2.38
CA MET A 12 -1.08 -3.53 1.41
C MET A 12 -1.96 -4.64 2.00
N ASP A 13 -3.23 -4.33 2.19
CA ASP A 13 -4.35 -5.07 1.58
C ASP A 13 -5.65 -4.32 1.88
N ASP A 14 -6.16 -3.58 0.89
CA ASP A 14 -7.57 -3.23 0.80
C ASP A 14 -7.87 -2.99 -0.69
N VAL A 15 -7.70 -4.07 -1.45
CA VAL A 15 -8.39 -4.30 -2.72
C VAL A 15 -9.40 -5.40 -2.41
N GLU A 16 -10.69 -5.07 -2.37
CA GLU A 16 -11.70 -5.72 -3.20
C GLU A 16 -13.10 -5.10 -3.01
N HIS A 17 -13.87 -5.26 -4.08
CA HIS A 17 -15.21 -4.74 -4.33
C HIS A 17 -16.30 -5.52 -3.58
N GLY A 18 -17.41 -4.85 -3.27
CA GLY A 18 -18.66 -5.51 -2.87
C GLY A 18 -19.83 -4.53 -2.82
N GLY A 19 -20.66 -4.52 -3.86
CA GLY A 19 -21.92 -3.78 -3.87
C GLY A 19 -23.06 -4.55 -3.21
N ALA A 20 -23.99 -3.83 -2.57
CA ALA A 20 -25.40 -4.21 -2.45
C ALA A 20 -26.25 -3.06 -1.87
N ALA A 21 -27.31 -2.74 -2.62
CA ALA A 21 -28.68 -2.41 -2.20
C ALA A 21 -28.95 -1.27 -1.18
N ASP A 22 -29.58 -0.23 -1.72
CA ASP A 22 -30.88 0.33 -1.30
C ASP A 22 -31.21 0.38 0.20
N ALA A 23 -31.19 1.59 0.75
CA ALA A 23 -32.09 1.98 1.83
C ALA A 23 -32.33 3.50 1.76
N GLU A 24 -33.36 3.86 1.01
CA GLU A 24 -34.00 5.17 1.05
C GLU A 24 -34.58 5.38 2.47
N THR A 25 -33.98 6.29 3.23
CA THR A 25 -34.67 6.91 4.39
C THR A 25 -34.40 8.41 4.36
N SER A 26 -35.38 9.12 3.82
CA SER A 26 -35.59 10.53 4.07
C SER A 26 -35.64 10.75 5.59
N ASN A 27 -34.73 11.57 6.13
CA ASN A 27 -34.94 12.14 7.45
C ASN A 27 -34.76 13.66 7.43
N ILE A 28 -35.83 14.29 7.86
CA ILE A 28 -36.14 15.69 7.96
C ILE A 28 -35.28 16.35 9.03
N GLY A 29 -34.76 17.53 8.71
CA GLY A 29 -34.47 18.62 9.65
C GLY A 29 -34.06 18.27 11.08
N ALA A 30 -32.81 17.81 11.27
CA ALA A 30 -32.13 17.92 12.56
C ALA A 30 -30.94 18.87 12.39
N VAL A 31 -31.01 20.04 13.02
CA VAL A 31 -29.83 20.90 13.20
C VAL A 31 -28.89 20.15 14.14
N ALA A 32 -28.01 19.33 13.56
CA ALA A 32 -27.00 18.62 14.28
C ALA A 32 -25.98 19.63 14.81
N ALA A 33 -25.72 19.58 16.13
CA ALA A 33 -24.50 20.10 16.75
C ALA A 33 -23.26 19.77 15.90
N PRO A 34 -22.15 20.52 15.96
CA PRO A 34 -20.98 20.29 15.10
C PRO A 34 -20.39 18.90 15.39
N GLY A 35 -20.96 17.91 14.71
CA GLY A 35 -20.69 16.51 14.90
C GLY A 35 -19.29 16.25 14.39
N ARG A 36 -18.59 15.32 15.05
CA ARG A 36 -17.31 14.76 14.57
C ARG A 36 -17.36 14.70 13.06
N GLU A 37 -16.55 15.53 12.41
CA GLU A 37 -16.48 15.63 10.97
C GLU A 37 -16.28 14.23 10.41
N ARG A 38 -17.34 13.69 9.81
CA ARG A 38 -17.35 12.31 9.37
C ARG A 38 -16.28 12.22 8.28
N ARG A 39 -15.22 11.45 8.53
CA ARG A 39 -14.07 11.33 7.63
C ARG A 39 -14.56 11.20 6.19
N MET A 40 -14.21 12.18 5.36
CA MET A 40 -14.60 12.16 3.96
C MET A 40 -13.84 11.05 3.23
N THR A 41 -14.56 10.07 2.68
CA THR A 41 -13.95 8.95 1.96
C THR A 41 -13.48 9.39 0.57
N ALA A 42 -12.47 8.70 0.03
CA ALA A 42 -11.96 8.98 -1.32
C ALA A 42 -13.07 8.88 -2.39
N GLY A 43 -13.94 7.86 -2.27
CA GLY A 43 -15.10 7.71 -3.17
C GLY A 43 -16.04 8.91 -3.12
N ARG A 44 -16.35 9.41 -1.92
CA ARG A 44 -17.23 10.57 -1.75
C ARG A 44 -16.62 11.87 -2.30
N LYS A 45 -15.31 12.07 -2.15
CA LYS A 45 -14.59 13.19 -2.79
C LYS A 45 -14.63 13.08 -4.32
N ARG A 46 -14.37 11.89 -4.85
CA ARG A 46 -14.41 11.61 -6.29
C ARG A 46 -15.80 11.94 -6.86
N ASP A 47 -16.86 11.48 -6.21
CA ASP A 47 -18.23 11.71 -6.69
C ASP A 47 -18.58 13.20 -6.72
N ALA A 48 -18.16 13.97 -5.71
CA ALA A 48 -18.31 15.43 -5.71
C ALA A 48 -17.58 16.09 -6.89
N VAL A 49 -16.32 15.69 -7.15
CA VAL A 49 -15.55 16.21 -8.29
C VAL A 49 -16.18 15.82 -9.63
N LEU A 50 -16.68 14.59 -9.80
CA LEU A 50 -17.34 14.16 -11.03
C LEU A 50 -18.60 14.97 -11.33
N ARG A 51 -19.34 15.41 -10.31
CA ARG A 51 -20.49 16.32 -10.48
C ARG A 51 -20.07 17.69 -11.00
N LEU A 52 -18.97 18.24 -10.49
CA LEU A 52 -18.42 19.49 -11.03
C LEU A 52 -17.97 19.35 -12.49
N LEU A 53 -17.33 18.23 -12.84
CA LEU A 53 -16.90 17.97 -14.22
C LEU A 53 -18.08 17.77 -15.19
N ARG A 54 -19.26 17.40 -14.69
CA ARG A 54 -20.52 17.39 -15.47
C ARG A 54 -21.13 18.78 -15.65
N GLY A 55 -20.57 19.82 -15.03
CA GLY A 55 -21.03 21.20 -15.15
C GLY A 55 -21.95 21.67 -14.02
N GLU A 56 -22.08 20.92 -12.93
CA GLU A 56 -22.85 21.37 -11.78
C GLU A 56 -22.13 22.53 -11.04
N PRO A 57 -22.87 23.53 -10.52
CA PRO A 57 -22.27 24.70 -9.88
C PRO A 57 -21.60 24.34 -8.55
N LEU A 58 -20.39 24.88 -8.35
CA LEU A 58 -19.52 24.59 -7.19
C LEU A 58 -20.22 24.77 -5.85
N GLU A 59 -20.98 25.85 -5.69
CA GLU A 59 -21.64 26.20 -4.41
C GLU A 59 -22.76 25.24 -4.03
N ILE A 60 -23.49 24.72 -5.02
CA ILE A 60 -24.57 23.75 -4.78
C ILE A 60 -23.98 22.41 -4.35
N VAL A 61 -22.95 21.95 -5.07
CA VAL A 61 -22.26 20.70 -4.73
C VAL A 61 -21.58 20.80 -3.36
N ALA A 62 -20.92 21.92 -3.05
CA ALA A 62 -20.28 22.13 -1.75
C ALA A 62 -21.30 22.01 -0.60
N ARG A 63 -22.45 22.67 -0.74
CA ARG A 63 -23.53 22.64 0.25
C ARG A 63 -24.13 21.24 0.43
N GLU A 64 -24.39 20.52 -0.65
CA GLU A 64 -24.94 19.15 -0.59
C GLU A 64 -24.00 18.15 0.08
N PHE A 65 -22.69 18.32 -0.13
CA PHE A 65 -21.68 17.47 0.50
C PHE A 65 -21.27 17.94 1.90
N GLY A 66 -21.76 19.11 2.34
CA GLY A 66 -21.47 19.68 3.66
C GLY A 66 -20.04 20.20 3.79
N VAL A 67 -19.44 20.68 2.70
CA VAL A 67 -18.05 21.17 2.65
C VAL A 67 -17.99 22.60 2.14
N THR A 68 -16.84 23.25 2.32
CA THR A 68 -16.65 24.59 1.76
C THR A 68 -16.35 24.53 0.26
N ALA A 69 -16.69 25.59 -0.46
CA ALA A 69 -16.33 25.73 -1.88
C ALA A 69 -14.81 25.68 -2.11
N ALA A 70 -14.03 26.16 -1.13
CA ALA A 70 -12.57 26.11 -1.16
C ALA A 70 -12.01 24.69 -1.02
N ASP A 71 -12.59 23.86 -0.14
CA ASP A 71 -12.20 22.45 -0.03
C ASP A 71 -12.51 21.69 -1.31
N LEU A 72 -13.69 21.96 -1.86
CA LEU A 72 -14.17 21.30 -3.07
C LEU A 72 -13.36 21.71 -4.31
N SER A 73 -12.98 22.98 -4.44
CA SER A 73 -12.06 23.42 -5.50
C SER A 73 -10.67 22.79 -5.34
N GLY A 74 -10.15 22.72 -4.11
CA GLY A 74 -8.91 22.03 -3.82
C GLY A 74 -8.93 20.54 -4.20
N TRP A 75 -10.07 19.85 -3.99
CA TRP A 75 -10.21 18.45 -4.42
C TRP A 75 -10.26 18.30 -5.94
N ARG A 76 -10.91 19.22 -6.65
CA ARG A 76 -10.93 19.23 -8.12
C ARG A 76 -9.51 19.37 -8.66
N ASP A 77 -8.75 20.34 -8.15
CA ASP A 77 -7.41 20.62 -8.65
C ASP A 77 -6.47 19.43 -8.37
N ALA A 78 -6.51 18.86 -7.15
CA ALA A 78 -5.77 17.65 -6.82
C ALA A 78 -6.16 16.44 -7.69
N PHE A 79 -7.45 16.30 -8.02
CA PHE A 79 -7.93 15.23 -8.90
C PHE A 79 -7.40 15.39 -10.33
N LEU A 80 -7.40 16.62 -10.87
CA LEU A 80 -6.88 16.92 -12.20
C LEU A 80 -5.36 16.74 -12.28
N ASP A 81 -4.63 17.17 -11.27
CA ASP A 81 -3.17 17.00 -11.19
C ASP A 81 -2.80 15.52 -11.12
N ALA A 82 -3.48 14.75 -10.26
CA ALA A 82 -3.29 13.30 -10.17
C ALA A 82 -3.67 12.59 -11.47
N GLY A 83 -4.77 12.99 -12.12
CA GLY A 83 -5.17 12.47 -13.42
C GLY A 83 -4.12 12.77 -14.50
N ALA A 84 -3.60 13.99 -14.55
CA ALA A 84 -2.55 14.37 -15.50
C ALA A 84 -1.24 13.63 -15.24
N ALA A 85 -0.87 13.40 -13.97
CA ALA A 85 0.28 12.58 -13.61
C ALA A 85 0.09 11.11 -14.03
N SER A 86 -1.10 10.56 -13.78
CA SER A 86 -1.47 9.20 -14.17
C SER A 86 -1.39 8.96 -15.69
N LEU A 87 -1.75 9.96 -16.51
CA LEU A 87 -1.64 9.84 -17.97
C LEU A 87 -0.18 9.91 -18.46
N LYS A 88 0.73 10.48 -17.66
CA LYS A 88 2.17 10.54 -17.97
C LYS A 88 2.91 9.27 -17.55
N SER A 89 2.52 8.65 -16.42
CA SER A 89 3.06 7.35 -16.00
C SER A 89 2.54 6.25 -16.92
N ARG A 90 3.40 5.73 -17.80
CA ARG A 90 3.04 4.65 -18.73
C ARG A 90 2.84 3.34 -17.95
N ALA A 91 2.05 2.40 -18.48
CA ALA A 91 1.58 1.17 -17.82
C ALA A 91 2.65 0.15 -17.34
N ARG A 92 3.93 0.47 -17.45
CA ARG A 92 5.06 -0.31 -16.95
C ARG A 92 6.05 0.68 -16.33
N ASP A 93 5.55 1.41 -15.34
CA ASP A 93 6.21 2.59 -14.78
C ASP A 93 7.48 2.19 -14.01
N ASP A 94 8.32 3.17 -13.68
CA ASP A 94 9.54 2.99 -12.88
C ASP A 94 9.29 2.23 -11.56
N ARG A 95 8.08 2.36 -11.03
CA ARG A 95 7.62 1.61 -9.86
C ARG A 95 7.56 0.12 -10.12
N ASP A 96 7.02 -0.32 -11.25
CA ASP A 96 6.91 -1.73 -11.61
C ASP A 96 8.30 -2.30 -11.89
N GLU A 97 9.17 -1.55 -12.55
CA GLU A 97 10.59 -1.94 -12.73
C GLU A 97 11.31 -2.08 -11.39
N THR A 98 11.03 -1.19 -10.44
CA THR A 98 11.58 -1.26 -9.08
C THR A 98 11.04 -2.48 -8.35
N ILE A 99 9.74 -2.78 -8.49
CA ILE A 99 9.11 -3.96 -7.90
C ILE A 99 9.74 -5.24 -8.47
N ASP A 100 9.94 -5.32 -9.79
CA ASP A 100 10.55 -6.48 -10.43
C ASP A 100 12.00 -6.66 -9.98
N ARG A 101 12.80 -5.58 -9.96
CA ARG A 101 14.17 -5.62 -9.43
C ARG A 101 14.21 -6.12 -7.99
N LEU A 102 13.31 -5.63 -7.14
CA LEU A 102 13.23 -6.04 -5.74
C LEU A 102 12.80 -7.51 -5.61
N ARG A 103 11.84 -7.96 -6.40
CA ARG A 103 11.42 -9.37 -6.45
C ARG A 103 12.56 -10.28 -6.86
N THR A 104 13.32 -9.92 -7.90
CA THR A 104 14.53 -10.65 -8.30
C THR A 104 15.53 -10.71 -7.15
N LYS A 105 15.79 -9.59 -6.48
CA LYS A 105 16.77 -9.57 -5.38
C LYS A 105 16.32 -10.39 -4.17
N VAL A 106 15.03 -10.40 -3.87
CA VAL A 106 14.46 -11.26 -2.82
C VAL A 106 14.63 -12.73 -3.17
N GLY A 107 14.42 -13.11 -4.44
CA GLY A 107 14.65 -14.48 -4.91
C GLY A 107 16.12 -14.91 -4.74
N GLU A 108 17.06 -14.09 -5.19
CA GLU A 108 18.51 -14.33 -5.02
C GLU A 108 18.89 -14.53 -3.55
N LEU A 109 18.49 -13.60 -2.67
CA LEU A 109 18.83 -13.66 -1.26
C LEU A 109 18.18 -14.86 -0.54
N THR A 110 16.97 -15.24 -0.94
CA THR A 110 16.30 -16.44 -0.43
C THR A 110 17.09 -17.69 -0.81
N MET A 111 17.48 -17.82 -2.08
CA MET A 111 18.27 -18.96 -2.55
C MET A 111 19.64 -19.03 -1.87
N ASP A 112 20.34 -17.89 -1.74
CA ASP A 112 21.62 -17.81 -1.03
C ASP A 112 21.47 -18.27 0.43
N THR A 113 20.38 -17.86 1.08
CA THR A 113 20.08 -18.24 2.47
C THR A 113 19.86 -19.75 2.59
N GLU A 114 19.08 -20.36 1.71
CA GLU A 114 18.85 -21.80 1.67
C GLU A 114 20.15 -22.58 1.48
N LEU A 115 21.00 -22.15 0.54
CA LEU A 115 22.30 -22.77 0.28
C LEU A 115 23.25 -22.64 1.48
N LEU A 116 23.26 -21.49 2.16
CA LEU A 116 24.06 -21.28 3.36
C LEU A 116 23.62 -22.19 4.50
N TYR A 117 22.31 -22.32 4.74
CA TYR A 117 21.79 -23.25 5.75
C TYR A 117 22.13 -24.69 5.42
N ALA A 118 21.96 -25.14 4.17
CA ALA A 118 22.37 -26.49 3.75
C ALA A 118 23.88 -26.73 3.94
N LYS A 119 24.71 -25.72 3.70
CA LYS A 119 26.16 -25.81 3.96
C LYS A 119 26.47 -25.93 5.44
N ILE A 120 25.77 -25.18 6.30
CA ILE A 120 25.92 -25.25 7.76
C ILE A 120 25.51 -26.64 8.24
N GLU A 121 24.34 -27.13 7.86
CA GLU A 121 23.87 -28.47 8.20
C GLU A 121 24.88 -29.55 7.80
N ARG A 122 25.46 -29.48 6.61
CA ARG A 122 26.50 -30.42 6.17
C ARG A 122 27.76 -30.37 7.05
N LEU A 123 28.16 -29.19 7.48
CA LEU A 123 29.34 -29.01 8.34
C LEU A 123 29.05 -29.51 9.77
N GLU A 124 27.85 -29.27 10.27
CA GLU A 124 27.40 -29.65 11.62
C GLU A 124 27.04 -31.13 11.73
N ALA A 125 26.43 -31.73 10.71
CA ALA A 125 25.97 -33.13 10.68
C ALA A 125 27.08 -34.18 10.49
N GLY A 126 28.35 -33.82 10.71
CA GLY A 126 29.47 -34.77 10.68
C GLY A 126 30.46 -34.60 9.53
N GLY A 127 30.36 -33.52 8.75
CA GLY A 127 31.37 -33.08 7.78
C GLY A 127 32.48 -32.22 8.38
N GLY A 128 32.42 -31.90 9.68
CA GLY A 128 33.52 -31.37 10.48
C GLY A 128 34.60 -32.43 10.73
N GLY A 129 35.10 -33.05 9.66
CA GLY A 129 36.35 -33.80 9.74
C GLY A 129 37.39 -32.83 10.24
N ILE A 130 37.93 -33.08 11.44
CA ILE A 130 39.12 -32.42 11.96
C ILE A 130 40.12 -32.37 10.79
N PRO A 131 40.42 -31.19 10.21
CA PRO A 131 41.11 -31.13 8.93
C PRO A 131 42.59 -31.57 9.02
N PHE A 132 43.07 -31.86 10.24
CA PHE A 132 44.36 -32.48 10.47
C PHE A 132 44.23 -33.54 11.56
N ALA A 133 44.08 -34.81 11.18
CA ALA A 133 44.43 -35.88 12.11
C ALA A 133 45.93 -35.72 12.43
N ALA A 134 46.24 -35.32 13.67
CA ALA A 134 47.62 -35.10 14.10
C ALA A 134 48.44 -36.36 13.86
N ARG A 135 49.32 -36.30 12.86
CA ARG A 135 50.24 -37.38 12.51
C ARG A 135 51.21 -37.55 13.68
N ARG A 136 50.95 -38.53 14.55
CA ARG A 136 51.81 -38.83 15.71
C ARG A 136 53.15 -39.34 15.17
N SER A 137 54.16 -38.48 15.19
CA SER A 137 55.55 -38.85 14.92
C SER A 137 56.00 -39.88 15.97
N LYS A 138 56.42 -41.07 15.52
CA LYS A 138 57.03 -42.08 16.39
C LYS A 138 58.50 -41.70 16.57
N ARG A 139 58.91 -41.52 17.83
CA ARG A 139 60.30 -41.41 18.25
C ARG A 139 60.84 -42.80 18.55
#